data_AF-A0A2V8QWS7-F1
#
_entry.id   AF-A0A2V8QWS7-F1
#
_cell.length_a   1.000
_cell.length_b   1.000
_cell.length_c   1.000
_cell.angle_alpha   90.00
_cell.angle_beta   90.00
_cell.angle_gamma   90.00
#
_symmetry.space_group_name_H-M   'P 1'
#
loop_
_entity.id
_entity.type
_entity.pdbx_description
1 polymer ?
#
loop_
_entity_poly.entity_id
_entity_poly.type
_entity_poly.pdbx_seq_one_letter_code
_entity_poly.pdbx_strand_id
1 'polypeptide(L)'
;MIDTNVIIEELLFVIKKQRNPANRTDLQEAIDSGAVVALAPYELLDEVDEKITLFAEERGIPEDSLRRAWSAYRPRINFVDVGPASAEEVAEAAAVDPDDLPFVRLYR
;
A
#
# COMPACT_ATOMS: atom_id res chain seq x y z
N MET A 1 -0.30 -10.41 -1.82
CA MET A 1 0.08 -9.45 -0.78
C MET A 1 0.37 -8.14 -1.46
N ILE A 2 -0.13 -7.04 -0.90
CA ILE A 2 0.13 -5.72 -1.44
C ILE A 2 1.16 -5.05 -0.55
N ASP A 3 2.21 -4.51 -1.16
CA ASP A 3 3.20 -3.66 -0.48
C ASP A 3 2.87 -2.18 -0.67
N THR A 4 3.59 -1.33 0.07
CA THR A 4 3.41 0.12 0.01
C THR A 4 3.75 0.70 -1.37
N ASN A 5 4.78 0.18 -2.05
CA ASN A 5 5.22 0.68 -3.36
C ASN A 5 4.14 0.47 -4.43
N VAL A 6 3.49 -0.70 -4.46
CA VAL A 6 2.36 -1.02 -5.34
C VAL A 6 1.21 -0.05 -5.11
N ILE A 7 0.85 0.23 -3.85
CA ILE A 7 -0.19 1.22 -3.54
C ILE A 7 0.20 2.59 -4.08
N ILE A 8 1.41 3.06 -3.79
CA ILE A 8 1.86 4.37 -4.27
C ILE A 8 1.86 4.47 -5.79
N GLU A 9 2.31 3.43 -6.51
CA GLU A 9 2.25 3.40 -7.96
C GLU A 9 0.81 3.52 -8.49
N GLU A 10 -0.14 2.84 -7.86
CA GLU A 10 -1.57 2.95 -8.17
C GLU A 10 -2.12 4.35 -7.90
N LEU A 11 -1.79 4.97 -6.75
CA LEU A 11 -2.22 6.34 -6.44
C LEU A 11 -1.69 7.33 -7.48
N LEU A 12 -0.42 7.19 -7.87
CA LEU A 12 0.21 8.02 -8.89
C LEU A 12 -0.39 7.78 -10.27
N PHE A 13 -0.73 6.54 -10.61
CA PHE A 13 -1.41 6.20 -11.85
C PHE A 13 -2.78 6.88 -11.92
N VAL A 14 -3.58 6.76 -10.86
CA VAL A 14 -4.90 7.39 -10.72
C VAL A 14 -4.77 8.89 -10.95
N ILE A 15 -3.83 9.56 -10.28
CA ILE A 15 -3.69 11.02 -10.41
C ILE A 15 -3.21 11.45 -11.80
N LYS A 16 -2.25 10.74 -12.40
CA LYS A 16 -1.61 11.19 -13.64
C LYS A 16 -2.34 10.78 -14.91
N LYS A 17 -2.98 9.61 -14.91
CA LYS A 17 -3.45 8.95 -16.13
C LYS A 17 -4.96 8.75 -16.18
N GLN A 18 -5.65 8.82 -15.05
CA GLN A 18 -7.09 8.60 -15.02
C GLN A 18 -7.84 9.81 -15.59
N ARG A 19 -8.35 9.67 -16.80
CA ARG A 19 -9.16 10.72 -17.46
C ARG A 19 -10.60 10.77 -16.96
N ASN A 20 -11.12 9.63 -16.49
CA ASN A 20 -12.46 9.51 -15.94
C ASN A 20 -12.36 8.96 -14.50
N PRO A 21 -12.72 9.74 -13.47
CA PRO A 21 -12.67 9.31 -12.07
C PRO A 21 -13.52 8.07 -11.76
N ALA A 22 -14.49 7.74 -12.61
CA ALA A 22 -15.32 6.55 -12.46
C ALA A 22 -14.67 5.25 -12.95
N ASN A 23 -13.56 5.32 -13.70
CA ASN A 23 -12.89 4.14 -14.22
C ASN A 23 -12.02 3.51 -13.13
N ARG A 24 -12.20 2.22 -12.86
CA ARG A 24 -11.31 1.49 -11.96
C ARG A 24 -9.96 1.19 -12.64
N THR A 25 -8.92 1.05 -11.84
CA THR A 25 -7.64 0.49 -12.33
C THR A 25 -7.73 -1.03 -12.42
N ASP A 26 -6.78 -1.66 -13.12
CA ASP A 26 -6.76 -3.12 -13.28
C ASP A 26 -6.69 -3.84 -11.92
N LEU A 27 -5.93 -3.30 -10.96
CA LEU A 27 -5.87 -3.85 -9.60
C LEU A 27 -7.19 -3.68 -8.85
N GLN A 28 -7.86 -2.53 -8.98
CA GLN A 28 -9.20 -2.34 -8.39
C GLN A 28 -10.20 -3.32 -8.97
N GLU A 29 -10.19 -3.56 -10.29
CA GLU A 29 -11.10 -4.55 -10.90
C GLU A 29 -10.76 -5.98 -10.47
N ALA A 30 -9.48 -6.33 -10.37
CA ALA A 30 -9.07 -7.65 -9.90
C ALA A 30 -9.54 -7.91 -8.45
N ILE A 31 -9.46 -6.90 -7.57
CA ILE A 31 -9.94 -7.00 -6.19
C ILE A 31 -11.48 -7.02 -6.15
N ASP A 32 -12.14 -6.07 -6.81
CA ASP A 32 -13.60 -5.91 -6.76
C ASP A 32 -14.35 -7.09 -7.43
N SER A 33 -13.73 -7.76 -8.41
CA SER A 33 -14.25 -8.99 -9.01
C SER A 33 -14.05 -10.24 -8.15
N GLY A 34 -13.27 -10.15 -7.08
CA GLY A 34 -12.86 -11.30 -6.26
C GLY A 34 -11.84 -12.21 -6.93
N ALA A 35 -11.27 -11.82 -8.08
CA ALA A 35 -10.21 -12.56 -8.75
C ALA A 35 -8.94 -12.61 -7.89
N VAL A 36 -8.69 -11.56 -7.10
CA VAL A 36 -7.64 -11.51 -6.09
C VAL A 36 -8.17 -11.00 -4.76
N VAL A 37 -7.56 -11.46 -3.66
CA VAL A 37 -7.79 -10.91 -2.32
C VAL A 37 -6.56 -10.08 -1.94
N ALA A 38 -6.76 -8.77 -1.76
CA ALA A 38 -5.73 -7.87 -1.26
C ALA A 38 -5.56 -8.08 0.25
N LEU A 39 -4.34 -8.34 0.69
CA LEU A 39 -3.98 -8.60 2.08
C LEU A 39 -2.68 -7.85 2.39
N ALA A 40 -2.66 -7.14 3.52
CA ALA A 40 -1.52 -6.36 3.98
C ALA A 40 -1.48 -6.27 5.53
N PRO A 41 -0.30 -6.07 6.12
CA PRO A 41 -0.16 -5.72 7.53
C PRO A 41 -0.68 -4.30 7.82
N TYR A 42 -1.02 -3.98 9.08
CA TYR A 42 -1.49 -2.64 9.46
C TYR A 42 -0.43 -1.56 9.28
N GLU A 43 0.84 -1.94 9.34
CA GLU A 43 2.03 -1.11 9.13
C GLU A 43 2.01 -0.42 7.75
N LEU A 44 1.40 -1.04 6.74
CA LEU A 44 1.20 -0.43 5.42
C LEU A 44 0.42 0.89 5.49
N LEU A 45 -0.45 1.08 6.49
CA LEU A 45 -1.20 2.33 6.64
C LEU A 45 -0.27 3.51 6.90
N ASP A 46 0.64 3.36 7.86
CA ASP A 46 1.57 4.41 8.27
C ASP A 46 2.57 4.70 7.15
N GLU A 47 3.11 3.64 6.53
CA GLU A 47 4.02 3.78 5.40
C GLU A 47 3.37 4.51 4.21
N VAL A 48 2.12 4.19 3.87
CA VAL A 48 1.41 4.88 2.80
C VAL A 48 1.18 6.34 3.15
N ASP A 49 0.81 6.66 4.39
CA ASP A 49 0.61 8.05 4.84
C ASP A 49 1.91 8.88 4.79
N GLU A 50 3.03 8.30 5.19
CA GLU A 50 4.36 8.92 5.07
C GLU A 50 4.73 9.16 3.60
N LYS A 51 4.58 8.14 2.75
CA LYS A 51 4.89 8.24 1.32
C LYS A 51 3.99 9.24 0.60
N ILE A 52 2.70 9.33 0.95
CA ILE A 52 1.79 10.34 0.40
C ILE A 52 2.34 11.75 0.66
N THR A 53 2.75 12.02 1.89
CA THR A 53 3.32 13.31 2.29
C THR A 53 4.61 13.59 1.53
N LEU A 54 5.53 12.61 1.51
CA LEU A 54 6.80 12.70 0.79
C LEU A 54 6.60 13.02 -0.70
N PHE A 55 5.72 12.26 -1.39
CA PHE A 55 5.50 12.46 -2.82
C PHE A 55 4.74 13.74 -3.15
N ALA A 56 3.88 14.22 -2.26
CA ALA A 56 3.23 15.51 -2.41
C ALA A 56 4.28 16.64 -2.46
N GLU A 57 5.22 16.62 -1.51
CA GLU A 57 6.32 17.58 -1.40
C GLU A 57 7.32 17.45 -2.56
N GLU A 58 7.86 16.26 -2.80
CA GLU A 58 8.94 16.04 -3.78
C GLU A 58 8.48 16.27 -5.23
N ARG A 59 7.22 15.95 -5.55
CA ARG A 59 6.72 15.94 -6.93
C ARG A 59 5.72 17.07 -7.21
N GLY A 60 5.43 17.93 -6.24
CA GLY A 60 4.46 19.01 -6.35
C GLY A 60 3.04 18.53 -6.66
N ILE A 61 2.70 17.32 -6.20
CA ILE A 61 1.36 16.75 -6.38
C ILE A 61 0.50 17.25 -5.21
N PRO A 62 -0.73 17.76 -5.45
CA PRO A 62 -1.60 18.12 -4.34
C PRO A 62 -1.88 16.91 -3.44
N GLU A 63 -1.45 16.99 -2.18
CA GLU A 63 -1.58 15.91 -1.19
C GLU A 63 -3.03 15.40 -1.07
N ASP A 64 -4.00 16.32 -1.08
CA ASP A 64 -5.43 16.01 -1.10
C ASP A 64 -5.84 15.05 -2.22
N SER A 65 -5.16 15.10 -3.38
CA SER A 65 -5.46 14.19 -4.49
C SER A 65 -4.95 12.78 -4.21
N LEU A 66 -3.76 12.66 -3.63
CA LEU A 66 -3.21 11.38 -3.15
C LEU A 66 -4.08 10.80 -2.04
N ARG A 67 -4.49 11.61 -1.06
CA ARG A 67 -5.38 11.19 0.03
C ARG A 67 -6.75 10.74 -0.44
N ARG A 68 -7.35 11.44 -1.42
CA ARG A 68 -8.62 10.99 -2.05
C ARG A 68 -8.48 9.65 -2.75
N ALA A 69 -7.41 9.47 -3.54
CA ALA A 69 -7.15 8.20 -4.21
C ALA A 69 -6.93 7.08 -3.17
N TRP A 70 -6.20 7.36 -2.09
CA TRP A 70 -5.97 6.40 -1.02
C TRP A 70 -7.25 6.00 -0.29
N SER A 71 -8.11 6.97 0.03
CA SER A 71 -9.41 6.73 0.65
C SER A 71 -10.30 5.80 -0.18
N ALA A 72 -10.21 5.86 -1.51
CA ALA A 72 -10.89 4.91 -2.38
C ALA A 72 -10.25 3.51 -2.32
N TYR A 73 -8.93 3.43 -2.22
CA TYR A 73 -8.19 2.16 -2.26
C TYR A 73 -8.22 1.37 -0.95
N ARG A 74 -7.99 2.04 0.17
CA ARG A 74 -7.90 1.47 1.51
C ARG A 74 -9.00 0.45 1.86
N PRO A 75 -10.31 0.70 1.65
CA PRO A 75 -11.36 -0.25 2.03
C PRO A 75 -11.34 -1.57 1.23
N ARG A 76 -10.54 -1.67 0.16
CA ARG A 76 -10.39 -2.88 -0.65
C ARG A 76 -9.32 -3.84 -0.11
N ILE A 77 -8.52 -3.39 0.85
CA ILE A 77 -7.40 -4.15 1.42
C ILE A 77 -7.85 -4.77 2.73
N ASN A 78 -7.61 -6.07 2.88
CA ASN A 78 -7.79 -6.75 4.15
C ASN A 78 -6.54 -6.52 4.99
N PHE A 79 -6.67 -5.71 6.04
CA PHE A 79 -5.58 -5.45 6.98
C PHE A 79 -5.58 -6.51 8.07
N VAL A 80 -4.41 -7.06 8.34
CA VAL A 80 -4.22 -8.07 9.39
C VAL A 80 -3.13 -7.63 10.36
N ASP A 81 -3.31 -8.02 11.61
CA ASP A 81 -2.28 -7.89 12.62
C ASP A 81 -1.33 -9.10 12.49
N VAL A 82 -0.05 -8.81 12.26
CA VAL A 82 1.00 -9.83 12.11
C VAL A 82 1.83 -10.02 13.37
N GLY A 83 1.49 -9.34 14.46
CA GLY A 83 2.15 -9.42 15.76
C GLY A 83 3.59 -8.90 15.78
N PRO A 84 4.15 -8.65 16.97
CA PRO A 84 5.49 -8.11 17.13
C PRO A 84 6.57 -9.07 16.64
N ALA A 85 7.70 -8.51 16.20
CA ALA A 85 8.82 -9.30 15.73
C ALA A 85 9.59 -10.02 16.82
N SER A 86 9.84 -11.33 16.66
CA SER A 86 10.79 -12.03 17.50
C SER A 86 12.21 -11.54 17.20
N ALA A 87 13.09 -11.59 18.19
CA ALA A 87 14.47 -11.13 18.04
C ALA A 87 15.24 -11.89 16.95
N GLU A 88 14.90 -13.16 16.70
CA GLU A 88 15.46 -13.95 15.59
C GLU A 88 14.99 -13.43 14.23
N GLU A 89 13.72 -13.09 14.09
CA GLU A 89 13.18 -12.53 12.84
C GLU A 89 13.76 -11.15 12.53
N VAL A 90 13.97 -10.31 13.56
CA VAL A 90 14.65 -9.01 13.40
C VAL A 90 16.10 -9.20 12.98
N ALA A 91 16.81 -10.19 13.53
CA ALA A 91 18.18 -10.49 13.14
C ALA A 91 18.28 -11.06 11.71
N GLU A 92 17.27 -11.85 11.29
CA GLU A 92 17.19 -12.43 9.94
C GLU A 92 16.89 -11.35 8.88
N ALA A 93 16.01 -10.38 9.19
CA ALA A 93 15.77 -9.20 8.36
C ALA A 93 16.81 -8.08 8.52
N ALA A 94 17.77 -8.14 9.44
CA ALA A 94 18.91 -7.25 9.33
C ALA A 94 19.69 -7.43 7.99
N ALA A 95 19.43 -8.53 7.25
CA ALA A 95 19.90 -8.79 5.89
C ALA A 95 18.94 -8.37 4.75
N VAL A 96 17.66 -8.06 5.04
CA VAL A 96 16.56 -7.70 4.11
C VAL A 96 15.72 -6.61 4.76
N ASP A 97 15.54 -5.44 4.12
CA ASP A 97 14.87 -4.25 4.68
C ASP A 97 13.89 -4.53 5.86
N PRO A 98 14.21 -4.10 7.10
CA PRO A 98 13.39 -4.38 8.29
C PRO A 98 11.91 -3.98 8.15
N ASP A 99 11.60 -3.00 7.31
CA ASP A 99 10.24 -2.53 7.07
C ASP A 99 9.41 -3.56 6.25
N ASP A 100 10.07 -4.49 5.55
CA ASP A 100 9.41 -5.58 4.81
C ASP A 100 9.04 -6.78 5.72
N LEU A 101 9.50 -6.81 6.98
CA LEU A 101 9.23 -7.91 7.92
C LEU A 101 7.75 -8.23 8.13
N PRO A 102 6.86 -7.24 8.34
CA PRO A 102 5.43 -7.47 8.51
C PRO A 102 4.82 -8.18 7.28
N PHE A 103 5.29 -7.83 6.09
CA PHE A 103 4.88 -8.44 4.83
C PHE A 103 5.34 -9.90 4.75
N VAL A 104 6.61 -10.18 5.05
CA VAL A 104 7.15 -11.56 5.02
C VAL A 104 6.40 -12.51 5.97
N ARG A 105 6.02 -12.05 7.17
CA ARG A 105 5.31 -12.86 8.18
C ARG A 105 3.93 -13.32 7.74
N LEU A 106 3.26 -12.52 6.92
CA LEU A 106 1.95 -12.87 6.36
C LEU A 106 1.99 -14.19 5.56
N TYR A 107 3.19 -14.65 5.18
CA TYR A 107 3.42 -15.85 4.39
C TYR A 107 3.84 -17.08 5.22
N ARG A 108 4.20 -16.93 6.50
CA ARG A 108 4.67 -18.05 7.35
C ARG A 108 3.53 -18.82 7.99
#